data_AF-A0A437ULV3-F1
#
_entry.id   AF-A0A437ULV3-F1
#
_cell.length_a   1.000
_cell.length_b   1.000
_cell.length_c   1.000
_cell.angle_alpha   90.00
_cell.angle_beta   90.00
_cell.angle_gamma   90.00
#
_symmetry.space_group_name_H-M   'P 1'
#
loop_
_entity.id
_entity.type
_entity.pdbx_description
1 polymer ?
#
loop_
_entity_poly.entity_id
_entity_poly.type
_entity_poly.pdbx_seq_one_letter_code
_entity_poly.pdbx_strand_id
1 'polypeptide(L)'
;MKTVQVSNEIFIPDEILHQIADITADIVLEKIKDQLDIWDKIIDLPPAPNKSQIMKTLGIGNDTLNFLIANGATPMVWGENTVRIERSDLRKAFEKTKIAM
;
A
#
# COMPACT_ATOMS: atom_id res chain seq x y z
N MET A 1 -18.31 48.64 -9.96
CA MET A 1 -16.86 48.49 -9.69
C MET A 1 -16.33 47.37 -10.56
N LYS A 2 -15.26 47.59 -11.34
CA LYS A 2 -14.58 46.53 -12.10
C LYS A 2 -13.48 45.93 -11.24
N THR A 3 -13.48 44.62 -11.02
CA THR A 3 -12.36 43.89 -10.43
C THR A 3 -11.24 43.77 -11.46
N VAL A 4 -10.04 44.24 -11.11
CA VAL A 4 -8.82 44.06 -11.88
C VAL A 4 -8.13 42.80 -11.36
N GLN A 5 -7.90 41.83 -12.24
CA GLN A 5 -7.05 40.66 -11.97
C GLN A 5 -5.61 41.06 -12.29
N VAL A 6 -4.71 40.95 -11.30
CA VAL A 6 -3.28 41.19 -11.48
C VAL A 6 -2.59 39.82 -11.49
N SER A 7 -2.01 39.44 -12.62
CA SER A 7 -1.14 38.26 -12.72
C SER A 7 0.29 38.67 -12.38
N ASN A 8 0.78 38.27 -11.20
CA ASN A 8 2.20 38.37 -10.89
C ASN A 8 2.91 37.10 -11.36
N GLU A 9 4.00 37.27 -12.10
CA GLU A 9 4.93 36.18 -12.41
C GLU A 9 5.70 35.79 -11.14
N ILE A 10 5.57 34.53 -10.73
CA ILE A 10 6.31 33.98 -9.58
C ILE A 10 7.62 33.43 -10.13
N PHE A 11 8.75 34.05 -9.75
CA PHE A 11 10.08 33.51 -10.00
C PHE A 11 10.38 32.43 -8.97
N ILE A 12 10.57 31.19 -9.42
CA ILE A 12 11.04 30.09 -8.59
C ILE A 12 12.53 29.89 -8.90
N PRO A 13 13.45 30.06 -7.94
CA PRO A 13 14.87 29.79 -8.14
C PRO A 13 15.12 28.32 -8.47
N ASP A 14 16.11 28.04 -9.33
CA ASP A 14 16.48 26.67 -9.71
C ASP A 14 16.86 25.80 -8.51
N GLU A 15 17.45 26.38 -7.48
CA GLU A 15 17.77 25.68 -6.23
C GLU A 15 16.52 25.13 -5.54
N ILE A 16 15.41 25.88 -5.56
CA ILE A 16 14.12 25.42 -5.03
C ILE A 16 13.55 24.29 -5.90
N LEU A 17 13.72 24.36 -7.22
CA LEU A 17 13.32 23.28 -8.12
C LEU A 17 14.10 22.00 -7.84
N HIS A 18 15.41 22.09 -7.60
CA HIS A 18 16.25 20.96 -7.23
C HIS A 18 15.85 20.36 -5.87
N GLN A 19 15.62 21.18 -4.84
CA GLN A 19 15.16 20.69 -3.55
C GLN A 19 13.81 19.97 -3.64
N ILE A 20 12.87 20.50 -4.43
CA ILE A 20 11.59 19.83 -4.67
C ILE A 20 11.80 18.49 -5.36
N ALA A 21 12.69 18.43 -6.36
CA ALA A 21 12.99 17.19 -7.08
C ALA A 21 13.60 16.14 -6.13
N ASP A 22 14.55 16.53 -5.28
CA ASP A 22 15.21 15.63 -4.34
C ASP A 22 14.23 15.09 -3.30
N ILE A 23 13.43 15.97 -2.67
CA ILE A 23 12.38 15.56 -1.71
C ILE A 23 11.37 14.62 -2.38
N THR A 24 11.00 14.91 -3.63
CA THR A 24 10.07 14.05 -4.38
C THR A 24 10.69 12.68 -4.65
N ALA A 25 11.97 12.63 -5.03
CA ALA A 25 12.68 11.38 -5.27
C ALA A 25 12.74 10.54 -3.98
N ASP A 26 13.06 11.16 -2.84
CA ASP A 26 13.11 10.48 -1.54
C ASP A 26 11.75 9.90 -1.13
N ILE A 27 10.68 10.68 -1.26
CA ILE A 27 9.31 10.22 -0.96
C ILE A 27 8.91 9.04 -1.87
N VAL A 28 9.28 9.09 -3.15
CA VAL A 28 8.99 7.99 -4.09
C VAL A 28 9.79 6.74 -3.72
N LEU A 29 11.08 6.89 -3.39
CA LEU A 29 11.94 5.78 -2.98
C LEU A 29 11.44 5.10 -1.70
N GLU A 30 10.99 5.88 -0.71
CA GLU A 30 10.39 5.36 0.52
C GLU A 30 9.14 4.53 0.22
N LYS A 31 8.22 5.06 -0.58
CA LYS A 31 7.01 4.33 -0.99
C LYS A 31 7.28 3.03 -1.74
N ILE A 32 8.36 3.00 -2.55
CA ILE A 32 8.77 1.78 -3.25
C ILE A 32 9.31 0.75 -2.24
N LYS A 33 10.14 1.17 -1.27
CA LYS A 33 10.66 0.28 -0.22
C LYS A 33 9.54 -0.36 0.58
N ASP A 34 8.55 0.43 1.02
CA ASP A 34 7.40 -0.09 1.77
C ASP A 34 6.63 -1.15 0.97
N GLN A 35 6.47 -0.95 -0.35
CA GLN A 35 5.82 -1.93 -1.21
C GLN A 35 6.64 -3.21 -1.36
N LEU A 36 7.95 -3.10 -1.50
CA LEU A 36 8.85 -4.25 -1.59
C LEU A 36 8.84 -5.08 -0.30
N ASP A 37 8.89 -4.44 0.86
CA ASP A 37 8.86 -5.12 2.16
C ASP A 37 7.57 -5.92 2.38
N ILE A 38 6.43 -5.38 1.93
CA ILE A 38 5.15 -6.11 1.95
C ILE A 38 5.19 -7.30 1.00
N TRP A 39 5.75 -7.12 -0.21
CA TRP A 39 5.80 -8.17 -1.22
C TRP A 39 6.66 -9.34 -0.79
N ASP A 40 7.82 -9.08 -0.17
CA ASP A 40 8.70 -10.12 0.36
C ASP A 40 7.98 -10.95 1.44
N LYS A 41 7.30 -10.30 2.38
CA LYS A 41 6.49 -10.98 3.41
C LYS A 41 5.32 -11.78 2.79
N ILE A 42 4.72 -11.27 1.72
CA ILE A 42 3.65 -12.00 1.02
C ILE A 42 4.21 -13.23 0.32
N ILE A 43 5.40 -13.16 -0.31
CA ILE A 43 6.05 -14.29 -0.98
C ILE A 43 6.31 -15.44 0.01
N ASP A 44 6.65 -15.12 1.25
CA ASP A 44 6.87 -16.10 2.33
C ASP A 44 5.61 -16.83 2.79
N LEU A 45 4.42 -16.32 2.44
CA LEU A 45 3.17 -17.04 2.68
C LEU A 45 3.07 -18.27 1.76
N PRO A 46 2.46 -19.37 2.23
CA PRO A 46 2.06 -20.46 1.36
C PRO A 46 1.10 -19.97 0.25
N PRO A 47 0.79 -20.78 -0.78
CA PRO A 47 -0.11 -20.33 -1.86
C PRO A 47 -1.51 -19.90 -1.36
N ALA A 48 -2.09 -20.66 -0.42
CA ALA A 48 -3.38 -20.36 0.20
C ALA A 48 -3.27 -20.42 1.73
N PRO A 49 -2.72 -19.38 2.40
CA PRO A 49 -2.58 -19.34 3.85
C PRO A 49 -3.94 -19.24 4.55
N ASN A 50 -3.99 -19.74 5.79
CA ASN A 50 -5.10 -19.46 6.70
C ASN A 50 -4.90 -18.11 7.43
N LYS A 51 -5.96 -17.60 8.08
CA LYS A 51 -5.92 -16.31 8.79
C LYS A 51 -4.77 -16.19 9.79
N SER A 52 -4.47 -17.23 10.55
CA SER A 52 -3.39 -17.23 11.56
C SER A 52 -2.01 -17.09 10.91
N GLN A 53 -1.78 -17.80 9.80
CA GLN A 53 -0.54 -17.69 9.03
C GLN A 53 -0.36 -16.29 8.43
N ILE A 54 -1.42 -15.69 7.91
CA ILE A 54 -1.40 -14.33 7.36
C ILE A 54 -1.02 -13.32 8.45
N MET A 55 -1.75 -13.33 9.57
CA MET A 55 -1.48 -12.40 10.68
C MET A 55 -0.06 -12.55 11.22
N LYS A 56 0.42 -13.79 11.37
CA LYS A 56 1.76 -14.06 11.89
C LYS A 56 2.87 -13.62 10.93
N THR A 57 2.76 -13.96 9.65
CA THR A 57 3.82 -13.69 8.66
C THR A 57 3.87 -12.22 8.29
N LEU A 58 2.70 -11.58 8.16
CA LEU A 58 2.64 -10.17 7.83
C LEU A 58 2.79 -9.27 9.06
N GLY A 59 2.59 -9.79 10.27
CA GLY A 59 2.62 -8.99 11.51
C GLY A 59 1.39 -8.08 11.66
N ILE A 60 0.26 -8.46 11.07
CA ILE A 60 -0.98 -7.66 11.07
C ILE A 60 -2.01 -8.17 12.06
N GLY A 61 -2.83 -7.26 12.57
CA GLY A 61 -4.00 -7.57 13.38
C GLY A 61 -5.22 -8.03 12.57
N ASN A 62 -6.25 -8.49 13.28
CA ASN A 62 -7.50 -8.95 12.68
C ASN A 62 -8.24 -7.83 11.93
N ASP A 63 -8.17 -6.59 12.40
CA ASP A 63 -8.83 -5.45 11.75
C ASP A 63 -8.22 -5.16 10.38
N THR A 64 -6.89 -5.16 10.29
CA THR A 64 -6.16 -5.02 9.03
C THR A 64 -6.50 -6.17 8.08
N LEU A 65 -6.54 -7.40 8.58
CA LEU A 65 -6.93 -8.56 7.76
C LEU A 65 -8.37 -8.44 7.25
N ASN A 66 -9.31 -8.02 8.09
CA ASN A 66 -10.71 -7.81 7.69
C ASN A 66 -10.84 -6.69 6.66
N PHE A 67 -10.05 -5.62 6.81
CA PHE A 67 -9.99 -4.55 5.83
C PHE A 67 -9.45 -5.01 4.47
N LEU A 68 -8.41 -5.86 4.45
CA LEU A 68 -7.90 -6.47 3.23
C LEU A 68 -8.94 -7.40 2.58
N ILE A 69 -9.65 -8.19 3.38
CA ILE A 69 -10.75 -9.05 2.92
C ILE A 69 -11.85 -8.21 2.25
N ALA A 70 -12.27 -7.11 2.88
CA ALA A 70 -13.25 -6.18 2.33
C ALA A 70 -12.78 -5.53 1.01
N ASN A 71 -11.47 -5.51 0.75
CA ASN A 71 -10.87 -4.88 -0.42
C ASN A 71 -10.38 -5.86 -1.50
N GLY A 72 -10.68 -7.15 -1.40
CA GLY A 72 -10.45 -8.12 -2.47
C GLY A 72 -9.58 -9.32 -2.09
N ALA A 73 -9.14 -9.44 -0.83
CA ALA A 73 -8.51 -10.64 -0.32
C ALA A 73 -9.59 -11.72 -0.04
N THR A 74 -10.17 -12.26 -1.11
CA THR A 74 -11.38 -13.10 -1.07
C THR A 74 -11.14 -14.40 -0.29
N PRO A 75 -11.88 -14.67 0.78
CA PRO A 75 -11.75 -15.91 1.53
C PRO A 75 -12.40 -17.09 0.80
N MET A 76 -11.71 -18.22 0.80
CA MET A 76 -12.16 -19.51 0.29
C MET A 76 -12.37 -20.47 1.45
N VAL A 77 -13.52 -21.14 1.48
CA VAL A 77 -13.83 -22.18 2.45
C VAL A 77 -13.17 -23.48 1.99
N TRP A 78 -12.26 -23.99 2.81
CA TRP A 78 -11.58 -25.27 2.64
C TRP A 78 -12.05 -26.23 3.74
N GLY A 79 -12.97 -27.14 3.38
CA GLY A 79 -13.58 -28.06 4.35
C GLY A 79 -14.49 -27.34 5.35
N GLU A 80 -14.81 -28.01 6.46
CA GLU A 80 -15.89 -27.57 7.35
C GLU A 80 -15.63 -26.24 8.07
N ASN A 81 -14.36 -25.86 8.32
CA ASN A 81 -14.04 -24.67 9.13
C ASN A 81 -12.72 -23.96 8.77
N THR A 82 -12.06 -24.29 7.66
CA THR A 82 -10.80 -23.62 7.30
C THR A 82 -11.07 -22.53 6.30
N VAL A 83 -10.84 -21.28 6.67
CA VAL A 83 -10.86 -20.15 5.74
C VAL A 83 -9.43 -19.87 5.29
N ARG A 84 -9.20 -19.97 3.98
CA ARG A 84 -7.93 -19.65 3.32
C ARG A 84 -8.10 -18.48 2.38
N ILE A 85 -7.02 -17.78 2.09
CA ILE A 85 -7.02 -16.66 1.14
C ILE A 85 -5.85 -16.88 0.20
N GLU A 86 -6.07 -16.78 -1.10
CA GLU A 86 -4.97 -16.90 -2.07
C GLU A 86 -3.97 -15.77 -1.88
N ARG A 87 -2.68 -16.12 -1.95
CA ARG A 87 -1.57 -15.16 -1.83
C ARG A 87 -1.68 -14.04 -2.87
N SER A 88 -2.15 -14.36 -4.08
CA SER A 88 -2.38 -13.37 -5.15
C SER A 88 -3.48 -12.37 -4.78
N ASP A 89 -4.49 -12.80 -4.05
CA ASP A 89 -5.62 -11.94 -3.67
C ASP A 89 -5.23 -11.05 -2.50
N LEU A 90 -4.43 -11.55 -1.56
CA LEU A 90 -3.76 -10.72 -0.56
C LEU A 90 -2.90 -9.64 -1.22
N ARG A 91 -2.05 -10.02 -2.19
CA ARG A 91 -1.21 -9.06 -2.92
C ARG A 91 -2.04 -7.96 -3.58
N LYS A 92 -3.08 -8.32 -4.34
CA LYS A 92 -3.97 -7.35 -4.99
C LYS A 92 -4.66 -6.43 -3.97
N ALA A 93 -5.06 -6.96 -2.82
CA ALA A 93 -5.67 -6.16 -1.77
C ALA A 93 -4.69 -5.14 -1.16
N PHE A 94 -3.42 -5.52 -0.94
CA PHE A 94 -2.38 -4.58 -0.50
C PHE A 94 -2.09 -3.50 -1.54
N GLU A 95 -1.95 -3.88 -2.82
CA GLU A 95 -1.75 -2.93 -3.92
C GLU A 95 -2.90 -1.91 -4.02
N LYS A 96 -4.14 -2.37 -3.80
CA LYS A 96 -5.34 -1.52 -3.84
C LYS A 96 -5.48 -0.60 -2.62
N THR A 97 -5.19 -1.13 -1.43
CA THR A 97 -5.40 -0.40 -0.16
C THR A 97 -4.25 0.53 0.20
N LYS A 98 -3.06 0.33 -0.38
CA LYS A 98 -1.86 1.14 -0.13
C LYS A 98 -1.53 1.25 1.37
N ILE A 99 -1.78 0.18 2.13
CA ILE A 99 -1.40 0.10 3.54
C ILE A 99 0.12 0.13 3.59
N ALA A 100 0.68 1.14 4.26
CA ALA A 100 2.08 1.13 4.69
C ALA A 100 2.19 0.26 5.95
N MET A 101 3.26 -0.53 6.04
CA MET A 101 3.49 -1.50 7.13
C MET A 101 4.74 -1.15 7.92
#